data_AF-A0A7S0L3W7-F1
#
_entry.id   AF-A0A7S0L3W7-F1
#
_cell.length_a   1.000
_cell.length_b   1.000
_cell.length_c   1.000
_cell.angle_alpha   90.00
_cell.angle_beta   90.00
_cell.angle_gamma   90.00
#
_symmetry.space_group_name_H-M   'P 1'
#
loop_
_entity.id
_entity.type
_entity.pdbx_description
1 polymer ?
#
loop_
_entity_poly.entity_id
_entity_poly.type
_entity_poly.pdbx_seq_one_letter_code
_entity_poly.pdbx_strand_id
1 'polypeptide(L)'
;VASLSASSATAIIEKHAPGKFQQKASDIMCTAARGGSAVVQGALLKGVQHKVPKVRAAAAKVLEDALAAGAAGHFELPVFCPHLTGLLEHRDKAVRDAGQALFGHLRREIGNAIFKDLK
;
A
#
# COMPACT_ATOMS: atom_id res chain seq x y z
N VAL A 1 10.91 16.25 10.95
CA VAL A 1 10.17 15.25 10.15
C VAL A 1 10.86 13.92 10.35
N ALA A 2 10.17 12.91 10.91
CA ALA A 2 10.79 11.63 11.24
C ALA A 2 11.21 10.90 9.95
N SER A 3 12.51 10.87 9.66
CA SER A 3 13.08 10.19 8.51
C SER A 3 13.12 8.69 8.79
N LEU A 4 12.07 7.97 8.37
CA LEU A 4 12.10 6.51 8.33
C LEU A 4 13.10 6.05 7.27
N SER A 5 14.04 5.20 7.67
CA SER A 5 14.95 4.56 6.74
C SER A 5 14.23 3.50 5.89
N ALA A 6 14.73 3.21 4.68
CA ALA A 6 14.15 2.20 3.78
C ALA A 6 14.07 0.81 4.43
N SER A 7 15.07 0.47 5.22
CA SER A 7 15.15 -0.77 5.97
C SER A 7 14.06 -0.84 7.04
N SER A 8 13.80 0.28 7.74
CA SER A 8 12.76 0.38 8.77
C SER A 8 11.36 0.27 8.18
N ALA A 9 11.08 0.97 7.08
CA ALA A 9 9.79 0.92 6.41
C ALA A 9 9.46 -0.49 5.89
N THR A 10 10.45 -1.17 5.30
CA THR A 10 10.29 -2.55 4.81
C THR A 10 10.06 -3.52 5.97
N ALA A 11 10.83 -3.38 7.06
CA ALA A 11 10.67 -4.23 8.25
C ALA A 11 9.29 -4.07 8.92
N ILE A 12 8.74 -2.85 8.94
CA ILE A 12 7.40 -2.59 9.47
C ILE A 12 6.33 -3.31 8.64
N ILE A 13 6.42 -3.23 7.30
CA ILE A 13 5.48 -3.91 6.39
C ILE A 13 5.59 -5.43 6.52
N GLU A 14 6.80 -5.98 6.60
CA GLU A 14 7.00 -7.43 6.59
C GLU A 14 6.72 -8.08 7.95
N LYS A 15 7.10 -7.43 9.06
CA LYS A 15 7.03 -8.04 10.40
C LYS A 15 5.88 -7.54 11.26
N HIS A 16 5.39 -6.32 11.05
CA HIS A 16 4.44 -5.69 11.97
C HIS A 16 3.07 -5.43 11.36
N ALA A 17 3.01 -5.19 10.04
CA ALA A 17 1.75 -5.05 9.32
C ALA A 17 0.90 -6.35 9.25
N PRO A 18 1.45 -7.59 9.27
CA PRO A 18 0.64 -8.82 9.36
C PRO A 18 0.46 -9.37 10.80
N GLY A 19 0.94 -8.66 11.83
CA GLY A 19 1.05 -9.17 13.21
C GLY A 19 0.15 -8.46 14.23
N LYS A 20 0.45 -8.57 15.53
CA LYS A 20 -0.34 -7.92 16.61
C LYS A 20 -0.26 -6.38 16.62
N PHE A 21 0.65 -5.80 15.85
CA PHE A 21 0.94 -4.36 15.83
C PHE A 21 0.48 -3.68 14.53
N GLN A 22 -0.46 -4.26 13.77
CA GLN A 22 -0.88 -3.71 12.47
C GLN A 22 -1.30 -2.24 12.56
N GLN A 23 -2.06 -1.87 13.61
CA GLN A 23 -2.56 -0.51 13.80
C GLN A 23 -1.44 0.51 14.02
N LYS A 24 -0.41 0.15 14.81
CA LYS A 24 0.75 1.03 15.04
C LYS A 24 1.66 1.08 13.81
N ALA A 25 1.79 -0.04 13.10
CA ALA A 25 2.54 -0.11 11.86
C ALA A 25 1.90 0.76 10.77
N SER A 26 0.57 0.72 10.63
CA SER A 26 -0.15 1.56 9.67
C SER A 26 -0.05 3.03 10.05
N ASP A 27 -0.21 3.40 11.32
CA ASP A 27 -0.13 4.78 11.79
C ASP A 27 1.25 5.42 11.55
N ILE A 28 2.33 4.70 11.85
CA ILE A 28 3.71 5.14 11.59
C ILE A 28 3.93 5.35 10.08
N MET A 29 3.46 4.40 9.26
CA MET A 29 3.61 4.48 7.81
C MET A 29 2.75 5.58 7.18
N CYS A 30 1.54 5.81 7.69
CA CYS A 30 0.68 6.93 7.27
C CYS A 30 1.31 8.29 7.62
N THR A 31 1.87 8.41 8.82
CA THR A 31 2.57 9.63 9.25
C THR A 31 3.80 9.89 8.38
N ALA A 32 4.52 8.84 8.00
CA ALA A 32 5.66 8.92 7.09
C ALA A 32 5.27 9.24 5.65
N ALA A 33 4.13 8.71 5.19
CA ALA A 33 3.56 8.94 3.88
C ALA A 33 3.14 10.41 3.68
N ARG A 34 2.51 11.02 4.70
CA ARG A 34 2.20 12.47 4.72
C ARG A 34 3.44 13.36 4.67
N GLY A 35 4.60 12.83 5.07
CA GLY A 35 5.88 13.52 4.97
C GLY A 35 6.51 13.52 3.58
N GLY A 36 5.89 12.89 2.56
CA GLY A 36 6.44 12.87 1.19
C GLY A 36 7.63 11.93 1.00
N SER A 37 7.69 10.81 1.74
CA SER A 37 8.86 9.94 1.67
C SER A 37 8.77 8.94 0.52
N ALA A 38 9.57 9.15 -0.55
CA ALA A 38 9.75 8.17 -1.64
C ALA A 38 10.17 6.77 -1.13
N VAL A 39 10.80 6.73 0.05
CA VAL A 39 11.18 5.52 0.76
C VAL A 39 9.95 4.69 1.17
N VAL A 40 8.89 5.34 1.63
CA VAL A 40 7.64 4.69 2.04
C VAL A 40 6.93 4.12 0.83
N GLN A 41 6.88 4.87 -0.29
CA GLN A 41 6.32 4.39 -1.54
C GLN A 41 7.05 3.14 -2.05
N GLY A 42 8.38 3.16 -2.05
CA GLY A 42 9.20 2.02 -2.47
C GLY A 42 8.99 0.79 -1.58
N ALA A 43 8.85 0.97 -0.27
CA ALA A 43 8.56 -0.11 0.67
C ALA A 43 7.15 -0.70 0.45
N LEU A 44 6.13 0.15 0.24
CA LEU A 44 4.76 -0.28 -0.06
C LEU A 44 4.69 -1.03 -1.39
N LEU A 45 5.37 -0.55 -2.42
CA LEU A 45 5.42 -1.22 -3.72
C LEU A 45 6.06 -2.61 -3.60
N LYS A 46 7.19 -2.73 -2.88
CA LYS A 46 7.81 -4.03 -2.58
C LYS A 46 6.89 -4.95 -1.78
N GLY A 47 6.15 -4.40 -0.81
CA GLY A 47 5.16 -5.15 -0.03
C GLY A 47 4.01 -5.68 -0.88
N VAL A 48 3.49 -4.86 -1.78
CA VAL A 48 2.42 -5.24 -2.73
C VAL A 48 2.90 -6.27 -3.76
N GLN A 49 4.20 -6.35 -4.04
CA GLN A 49 4.81 -7.38 -4.89
C GLN A 49 5.30 -8.60 -4.11
N HIS A 50 5.12 -8.62 -2.78
CA HIS A 50 5.72 -9.64 -1.93
C HIS A 50 5.09 -11.02 -2.15
N LYS A 51 5.91 -12.08 -2.08
CA LYS A 51 5.50 -13.48 -2.30
C LYS A 51 4.54 -14.00 -1.22
N VAL A 52 4.62 -13.43 -0.02
CA VAL A 52 3.80 -13.83 1.12
C VAL A 52 2.44 -13.12 1.08
N PRO A 53 1.31 -13.83 0.96
CA PRO A 53 -0.03 -13.22 0.83
C PRO A 53 -0.37 -12.28 1.98
N LYS A 54 -0.02 -12.64 3.22
CA LYS A 54 -0.27 -11.80 4.40
C LYS A 54 0.44 -10.44 4.35
N VAL A 55 1.68 -10.44 3.88
CA VAL A 55 2.48 -9.21 3.69
C VAL A 55 1.87 -8.38 2.56
N ARG A 56 1.44 -9.04 1.48
CA ARG A 56 0.81 -8.42 0.32
C ARG A 56 -0.50 -7.69 0.69
N ALA A 57 -1.38 -8.38 1.42
CA ALA A 57 -2.62 -7.80 1.93
C ALA A 57 -2.36 -6.65 2.90
N ALA A 58 -1.39 -6.81 3.80
CA ALA A 58 -1.04 -5.79 4.77
C ALA A 58 -0.46 -4.54 4.10
N ALA A 59 0.40 -4.69 3.10
CA ALA A 59 0.95 -3.57 2.34
C ALA A 59 -0.13 -2.83 1.55
N ALA A 60 -1.04 -3.55 0.89
CA ALA A 60 -2.18 -2.94 0.18
C ALA A 60 -3.10 -2.17 1.14
N LYS A 61 -3.32 -2.71 2.35
CA LYS A 61 -4.11 -2.04 3.39
C LYS A 61 -3.44 -0.78 3.94
N VAL A 62 -2.14 -0.85 4.26
CA VAL A 62 -1.39 0.34 4.73
C VAL A 62 -1.34 1.42 3.64
N LEU A 63 -1.23 1.03 2.37
CA LEU A 63 -1.32 1.97 1.26
C LEU A 63 -2.71 2.63 1.22
N GLU A 64 -3.78 1.85 1.36
CA GLU A 64 -5.15 2.38 1.40
C GLU A 64 -5.37 3.34 2.60
N ASP A 65 -4.95 2.95 3.81
CA ASP A 65 -4.97 3.82 5.00
C ASP A 65 -4.19 5.12 4.76
N ALA A 66 -3.04 5.06 4.09
CA ALA A 66 -2.24 6.23 3.77
C ALA A 66 -2.93 7.15 2.76
N LEU A 67 -3.61 6.58 1.75
CA LEU A 67 -4.41 7.34 0.79
C LEU A 67 -5.62 8.00 1.47
N ALA A 68 -6.34 7.26 2.32
CA ALA A 68 -7.44 7.78 3.12
C ALA A 68 -6.98 8.91 4.07
N ALA A 69 -5.75 8.81 4.56
CA ALA A 69 -5.08 9.83 5.38
C ALA A 69 -4.56 11.05 4.59
N GLY A 70 -4.84 11.14 3.28
CA GLY A 70 -4.48 12.29 2.44
C GLY A 70 -3.07 12.24 1.86
N ALA A 71 -2.38 11.08 1.89
CA ALA A 71 -1.04 10.95 1.30
C ALA A 71 -1.04 10.78 -0.23
N ALA A 72 -2.21 10.83 -0.88
CA ALA A 72 -2.34 10.65 -2.33
C ALA A 72 -1.47 11.61 -3.15
N GLY A 73 -1.40 12.88 -2.75
CA GLY A 73 -0.54 13.90 -3.40
C GLY A 73 0.96 13.71 -3.17
N HIS A 74 1.36 12.77 -2.33
CA HIS A 74 2.74 12.44 -2.02
C HIS A 74 3.23 11.15 -2.66
N PHE A 75 2.34 10.44 -3.35
CA PHE A 75 2.64 9.16 -4.00
C PHE A 75 2.40 9.23 -5.50
N GLU A 76 3.27 8.56 -6.25
CA GLU A 76 3.06 8.28 -7.67
C GLU A 76 2.06 7.11 -7.80
N LEU A 77 0.77 7.39 -7.61
CA LEU A 77 -0.31 6.40 -7.65
C LEU A 77 -0.35 5.49 -8.90
N PRO A 78 0.01 5.96 -10.12
CA PRO A 78 0.02 5.12 -11.31
C PRO A 78 0.91 3.87 -11.20
N VAL A 79 1.99 3.91 -10.41
CA VAL A 79 2.93 2.77 -10.28
C VAL A 79 2.30 1.55 -9.61
N PHE A 80 1.17 1.72 -8.89
CA PHE A 80 0.45 0.63 -8.24
C PHE A 80 -0.59 -0.04 -9.15
N CYS A 81 -1.03 0.65 -10.22
CA CYS A 81 -2.06 0.16 -11.16
C CYS A 81 -1.74 -1.21 -11.77
N PRO A 82 -0.54 -1.49 -12.30
CA PRO A 82 -0.24 -2.80 -12.90
C PRO A 82 -0.27 -3.96 -11.90
N HIS A 83 -0.24 -3.68 -10.59
CA HIS A 83 -0.28 -4.70 -9.55
C HIS A 83 -1.70 -4.98 -9.03
N LEU A 84 -2.69 -4.16 -9.38
CA LEU A 84 -4.06 -4.30 -8.90
C LEU A 84 -4.72 -5.58 -9.40
N THR A 85 -4.56 -5.93 -10.68
CA THR A 85 -5.09 -7.18 -11.25
C THR A 85 -4.61 -8.39 -10.45
N GLY A 86 -3.31 -8.43 -10.14
CA GLY A 86 -2.71 -9.51 -9.35
C GLY A 86 -3.11 -9.54 -7.87
N LEU A 87 -3.68 -8.46 -7.32
CA LEU A 87 -4.29 -8.43 -5.99
C LEU A 87 -5.76 -8.87 -6.04
N LEU A 88 -6.52 -8.39 -7.03
CA LEU A 88 -7.94 -8.67 -7.23
C LEU A 88 -8.22 -10.13 -7.60
N GLU A 89 -7.32 -10.76 -8.35
CA GLU A 89 -7.43 -12.16 -8.77
C GLU A 89 -6.72 -13.15 -7.81
N HIS A 90 -6.20 -12.66 -6.69
CA HIS A 90 -5.43 -13.49 -5.79
C HIS A 90 -6.30 -14.57 -5.12
N ARG A 91 -5.76 -15.79 -4.91
CA ARG A 91 -6.54 -16.89 -4.27
C ARG A 91 -6.99 -16.55 -2.85
N ASP A 92 -6.13 -15.88 -2.09
CA ASP A 92 -6.39 -15.49 -0.71
C ASP A 92 -7.46 -14.38 -0.61
N LYS A 93 -8.49 -14.59 0.22
CA LYS A 93 -9.58 -13.61 0.39
C LYS A 93 -9.08 -12.27 0.93
N ALA A 94 -8.15 -12.27 1.89
CA ALA A 94 -7.69 -11.03 2.52
C ALA A 94 -6.91 -10.15 1.53
N VAL A 95 -6.17 -10.77 0.61
CA VAL A 95 -5.47 -10.05 -0.47
C VAL A 95 -6.47 -9.42 -1.45
N ARG A 96 -7.54 -10.14 -1.79
CA ARG A 96 -8.60 -9.62 -2.68
C ARG A 96 -9.37 -8.46 -2.06
N ASP A 97 -9.78 -8.60 -0.81
CA ASP A 97 -10.45 -7.54 -0.04
C ASP A 97 -9.60 -6.27 0.00
N ALA A 98 -8.32 -6.41 0.34
CA ALA A 98 -7.37 -5.29 0.38
C ALA A 98 -7.16 -4.68 -1.03
N GLY A 99 -7.10 -5.52 -2.07
CA GLY A 99 -7.01 -5.08 -3.47
C GLY A 99 -8.23 -4.29 -3.93
N GLN A 100 -9.44 -4.72 -3.53
CA GLN A 100 -10.69 -4.02 -3.85
C GLN A 100 -10.79 -2.67 -3.14
N ALA A 101 -10.42 -2.61 -1.86
CA ALA A 101 -10.38 -1.36 -1.10
C ALA A 101 -9.38 -0.37 -1.72
N LEU A 102 -8.17 -0.84 -2.02
CA LEU A 102 -7.13 -0.04 -2.66
C LEU A 102 -7.58 0.44 -4.05
N PHE A 103 -8.20 -0.42 -4.85
CA PHE A 103 -8.75 -0.05 -6.17
C PHE A 103 -9.81 1.05 -6.05
N GLY A 104 -10.73 0.96 -5.09
CA GLY A 104 -11.75 1.98 -4.85
C GLY A 104 -11.13 3.34 -4.50
N HIS A 105 -10.11 3.35 -3.63
CA HIS A 105 -9.40 4.56 -3.26
C HIS A 105 -8.58 5.16 -4.40
N LEU A 106 -7.83 4.33 -5.14
CA LEU A 106 -7.08 4.80 -6.31
C LEU A 106 -8.03 5.36 -7.39
N ARG A 107 -9.18 4.72 -7.64
CA ARG A 107 -10.18 5.26 -8.58
C ARG A 107 -10.71 6.62 -8.14
N ARG A 108 -10.82 6.88 -6.83
CA ARG A 108 -11.23 8.18 -6.30
C ARG A 108 -10.18 9.26 -6.55
N GLU A 109 -8.89 8.91 -6.41
CA GLU A 109 -7.78 9.87 -6.51
C GLU A 109 -7.32 10.12 -7.95
N ILE A 110 -7.13 9.07 -8.76
CA ILE A 110 -6.64 9.16 -10.16
C ILE A 110 -7.75 8.97 -11.22
N GLY A 111 -8.99 8.79 -10.80
CA GLY A 111 -10.13 8.66 -11.70
C GLY A 111 -10.03 7.42 -12.60
N ASN A 112 -10.48 7.57 -13.86
CA ASN A 112 -10.51 6.46 -14.83
C ASN A 112 -9.13 6.06 -15.35
N ALA A 113 -8.05 6.78 -15.00
CA ALA A 113 -6.69 6.42 -15.40
C ALA A 113 -6.29 5.03 -14.89
N ILE A 114 -6.85 4.62 -13.75
CA ILE A 114 -6.64 3.29 -13.15
C ILE A 114 -7.01 2.12 -14.08
N PHE A 115 -7.98 2.33 -14.98
CA PHE A 115 -8.47 1.29 -15.88
C PHE A 115 -7.59 1.08 -17.11
N LYS A 116 -6.63 1.97 -17.39
CA LYS A 116 -5.74 1.79 -18.56
C LYS A 116 -4.91 0.51 -18.46
N ASP A 117 -4.54 0.12 -17.24
CA ASP A 117 -3.70 -1.05 -16.95
C ASP A 117 -4.52 -2.29 -16.52
N LEU A 118 -5.84 -2.15 -16.35
CA LEU A 118 -6.78 -3.26 -16.13
C LEU A 118 -7.30 -3.73 -17.49
N LYS A 119 -6.50 -4.53 -18.19
CA LYS A 119 -6.85 -5.18 -19.46
C LYS A 119 -6.91 -6.68 -19.32
#